data_AF-A0A374BQ29-F1
#
_entry.id   AF-A0A374BQ29-F1
#
_cell.length_a   1.000
_cell.length_b   1.000
_cell.length_c   1.000
_cell.angle_alpha   90.00
_cell.angle_beta   90.00
_cell.angle_gamma   90.00
#
_symmetry.space_group_name_H-M   'P 1'
#
loop_
_entity.id
_entity.type
_entity.pdbx_description
1 polymer ?
#
loop_
_entity_poly.entity_id
_entity_poly.type
_entity_poly.pdbx_seq_one_letter_code
_entity_poly.pdbx_strand_id
1 'polypeptide(L)'
;FKYVEIAKFNKTEEELDTLYEKWLYVLKNLSRLDKRPAALKEKVFTKLFEEAEIAKFTPTELKEYEDSLKAYRDVKNSIDTALEKGREEGMAEGMAKGMEKGMAKGMEKEKLSTARRLLSMGLSEEQVSTATELPLEVIQKLREQA
;
A
#
# COMPACT_ATOMS: atom_id res chain seq x y z
N PHE A 1 18.77 19.27 25.44
CA PHE A 1 19.05 17.92 24.90
C PHE A 1 19.04 17.97 23.38
N LYS A 2 19.95 17.27 22.70
CA LYS A 2 19.91 17.08 21.24
C LYS A 2 19.47 15.64 20.97
N TYR A 3 18.47 15.46 20.13
CA TYR A 3 17.94 14.14 19.73
C TYR A 3 18.17 13.93 18.24
N VAL A 4 18.50 12.70 17.84
CA VAL A 4 18.87 12.34 16.46
C VAL A 4 17.91 11.28 15.95
N GLU A 5 17.19 11.59 14.87
CA GLU A 5 16.26 10.69 14.22
C GLU A 5 16.88 10.09 12.94
N ILE A 6 17.54 8.94 13.07
CA ILE A 6 18.20 8.26 11.94
C ILE A 6 17.17 7.88 10.86
N ALA A 7 15.94 7.52 11.24
CA ALA A 7 14.89 7.14 10.30
C ALA A 7 14.56 8.25 9.28
N LYS A 8 14.58 9.52 9.70
CA LYS A 8 14.27 10.68 8.85
C LYS A 8 15.43 11.12 7.94
N PHE A 9 16.63 10.59 8.13
CA PHE A 9 17.81 10.96 7.35
C PHE A 9 17.83 10.25 5.99
N ASN A 10 17.50 10.91 4.88
CA ASN A 10 17.32 10.27 3.57
C ASN A 10 18.32 10.72 2.49
N LYS A 11 19.41 11.39 2.89
CA LYS A 11 20.42 11.89 1.95
C LYS A 11 21.21 10.75 1.28
N THR A 12 21.54 10.91 0.01
CA THR A 12 22.44 10.01 -0.75
C THR A 12 23.90 10.35 -0.52
N GLU A 13 24.83 9.52 -1.02
CA GLU A 13 26.27 9.74 -0.89
C GLU A 13 26.70 11.10 -1.49
N GLU A 14 26.09 11.54 -2.59
CA GLU A 14 26.45 12.81 -3.25
C GLU A 14 25.99 14.05 -2.46
N GLU A 15 25.05 13.88 -1.53
CA GLU A 15 24.42 14.97 -0.75
C GLU A 15 25.08 15.16 0.64
N LEU A 16 26.17 14.45 0.91
CA LEU A 16 26.86 14.44 2.21
C LEU A 16 27.90 15.56 2.31
N ASP A 17 27.46 16.73 2.78
CA ASP A 17 28.32 17.91 2.90
C ASP A 17 29.06 17.96 4.25
N THR A 18 28.42 17.55 5.34
CA THR A 18 28.96 17.71 6.70
C THR A 18 29.40 16.40 7.32
N LEU A 19 30.37 16.47 8.25
CA LEU A 19 30.81 15.31 9.03
C LEU A 19 29.65 14.66 9.81
N TYR A 20 28.71 15.46 10.29
CA TYR A 20 27.51 14.97 10.98
C TYR A 20 26.64 14.10 10.05
N GLU A 21 26.36 14.57 8.83
CA GLU A 21 25.57 13.82 7.86
C GLU A 21 26.29 12.55 7.41
N LYS A 22 27.62 12.60 7.28
CA LYS A 22 28.45 11.42 7.03
C LYS A 22 28.31 10.38 8.14
N TRP A 23 28.34 10.79 9.41
CA TRP A 23 28.08 9.89 10.54
C TRP A 23 26.66 9.31 10.53
N LEU A 24 25.64 10.12 10.23
CA LEU A 24 24.26 9.62 10.10
C LEU A 24 24.12 8.62 8.96
N TYR A 25 24.75 8.91 7.81
CA TYR A 25 24.75 8.04 6.64
C TYR A 25 25.42 6.70 6.94
N VAL A 26 26.59 6.72 7.60
CA VAL A 26 27.28 5.51 8.05
C VAL A 26 26.37 4.70 8.96
N LEU A 27 25.86 5.27 10.04
CA LEU A 27 25.05 4.54 11.01
C LEU A 27 23.75 3.99 10.40
N LYS A 28 23.14 4.72 9.45
CA LYS A 28 21.93 4.27 8.75
C LYS A 28 22.19 3.12 7.77
N ASN A 29 23.35 3.13 7.10
CA ASN A 29 23.61 2.26 5.95
C ASN A 29 24.69 1.20 6.19
N LEU A 30 25.35 1.18 7.36
CA LEU A 30 26.54 0.35 7.62
C LEU A 30 26.37 -1.12 7.25
N SER A 31 25.21 -1.72 7.58
CA SER A 31 24.90 -3.12 7.27
C SER A 31 24.72 -3.43 5.78
N ARG A 32 24.62 -2.40 4.93
CA ARG A 32 24.41 -2.50 3.48
C ARG A 32 25.60 -1.97 2.67
N LEU A 33 26.63 -1.44 3.34
CA LEU A 33 27.81 -0.90 2.67
C LEU A 33 28.75 -2.05 2.29
N ASP A 34 28.66 -2.52 1.06
CA ASP A 34 29.58 -3.53 0.52
C ASP A 34 30.99 -2.96 0.27
N LYS A 35 31.08 -1.66 -0.01
CA LYS A 35 32.33 -0.93 -0.26
C LYS A 35 32.29 0.40 0.45
N ARG A 36 33.47 0.90 0.85
CA ARG A 36 33.61 2.21 1.47
C ARG A 36 33.26 3.33 0.47
N PRO A 37 32.23 4.14 0.73
CA PRO A 37 31.87 5.32 -0.07
C PRO A 37 33.02 6.32 -0.22
N ALA A 38 33.11 7.01 -1.35
CA ALA A 38 34.11 8.03 -1.60
C ALA A 38 34.00 9.19 -0.60
N ALA A 39 32.77 9.57 -0.25
CA ALA A 39 32.49 10.61 0.74
C ALA A 39 33.01 10.29 2.16
N LEU A 40 33.32 9.00 2.45
CA LEU A 40 33.69 8.46 3.76
C LEU A 40 35.15 7.96 3.84
N LYS A 41 36.03 8.48 2.98
CA LYS A 41 37.48 8.16 2.99
C LYS A 41 38.29 8.90 4.05
N GLU A 42 37.64 9.76 4.84
CA GLU A 42 38.29 10.54 5.90
C GLU A 42 38.85 9.62 7.00
N LYS A 43 40.01 10.00 7.57
CA LYS A 43 40.73 9.20 8.60
C LYS A 43 39.87 8.83 9.80
N VAL A 44 38.90 9.68 10.14
CA VAL A 44 38.00 9.47 11.28
C VAL A 44 37.15 8.20 11.12
N PHE A 45 36.82 7.79 9.89
CA PHE A 45 36.06 6.57 9.59
C PHE A 45 36.93 5.33 9.41
N THR A 46 38.26 5.48 9.31
CA THR A 46 39.17 4.36 9.06
C THR A 46 39.03 3.28 10.13
N LYS A 47 39.09 3.66 11.42
CA LYS A 47 38.91 2.73 12.53
C LYS A 47 37.53 2.07 12.52
N LEU A 48 36.47 2.84 12.24
CA LEU A 48 35.11 2.30 12.19
C LEU A 48 34.98 1.19 11.16
N PHE A 49 35.48 1.41 9.95
CA PHE A 49 35.42 0.40 8.90
C PHE A 49 36.41 -0.75 9.11
N GLU A 50 37.53 -0.52 9.79
CA GLU A 50 38.45 -1.60 10.18
C GLU A 50 37.82 -2.55 11.20
N GLU A 51 37.04 -2.04 12.14
CA GLU A 51 36.33 -2.84 13.15
C GLU A 51 35.04 -3.46 12.59
N ALA A 52 34.32 -2.74 11.72
CA ALA A 52 33.10 -3.22 11.07
C ALA A 52 33.37 -4.22 9.92
N GLU A 53 34.63 -4.54 9.64
CA GLU A 53 34.99 -5.45 8.56
C GLU A 53 34.66 -6.89 8.97
N ILE A 54 33.51 -7.38 8.49
CA ILE A 54 33.02 -8.75 8.73
C ILE A 54 34.08 -9.81 8.36
N ALA A 55 35.00 -9.51 7.43
CA ALA A 55 36.09 -10.42 7.07
C ALA A 55 37.05 -10.76 8.23
N LYS A 56 37.02 -9.98 9.33
CA LYS A 56 37.81 -10.25 10.54
C LYS A 56 37.05 -11.07 11.59
N PHE A 57 35.76 -11.34 11.37
CA PHE A 57 34.97 -12.09 12.33
C PHE A 57 35.54 -13.50 12.49
N THR A 58 35.58 -13.95 13.73
CA THR A 58 35.75 -15.36 14.03
C THR A 58 34.58 -16.16 13.46
N PRO A 59 34.72 -17.48 13.23
CA PRO A 59 33.61 -18.31 12.77
C PRO A 59 32.34 -18.20 13.65
N THR A 60 32.51 -17.97 14.95
CA THR A 60 31.39 -17.78 15.89
C THR A 60 30.69 -16.44 15.65
N GLU A 61 31.43 -15.33 15.57
CA GLU A 61 30.87 -14.00 15.33
C GLU A 61 30.20 -13.91 13.97
N LEU A 62 30.77 -14.57 12.94
CA LEU A 62 30.17 -14.66 11.62
C LEU A 62 28.81 -15.38 11.68
N LYS A 63 28.75 -16.50 12.40
CA LYS A 63 27.50 -17.25 12.59
C LYS A 63 26.44 -16.43 13.33
N GLU A 64 26.81 -15.76 14.43
CA GLU A 64 25.89 -14.90 15.18
C GLU A 64 25.35 -13.75 14.31
N TYR A 65 26.21 -13.16 13.49
CA TYR A 65 25.82 -12.14 12.53
C TYR A 65 24.85 -12.69 11.48
N GLU A 66 25.14 -13.84 10.87
CA GLU A 66 24.26 -14.51 9.92
C GLU A 66 22.90 -14.88 10.53
N ASP A 67 22.89 -15.40 11.75
CA ASP A 67 21.67 -15.74 12.50
C ASP A 67 20.82 -14.47 12.75
N SER A 68 21.46 -13.35 13.09
CA SER A 68 20.77 -12.06 13.27
C SER A 68 20.15 -11.54 11.96
N LEU A 69 20.89 -11.65 10.85
CA LEU A 69 20.41 -11.26 9.52
C LEU A 69 19.24 -12.14 9.07
N LYS A 70 19.32 -13.44 9.36
CA LYS A 70 18.24 -14.39 9.09
C LYS A 70 16.98 -14.01 9.86
N ALA A 71 17.08 -13.76 11.16
CA ALA A 71 15.93 -13.34 11.98
C ALA A 71 15.30 -12.04 11.47
N TYR A 72 16.12 -11.05 11.08
CA TYR A 72 15.63 -9.81 10.48
C TYR A 72 14.90 -10.06 9.15
N ARG A 73 15.46 -10.92 8.28
CA ARG A 73 14.85 -11.28 6.99
C ARG A 73 13.53 -12.03 7.17
N ASP A 74 13.46 -12.95 8.13
CA ASP A 74 12.23 -13.69 8.44
C ASP A 74 11.11 -12.74 8.86
N VAL A 75 11.41 -11.80 9.77
CA VAL A 75 10.46 -10.77 10.20
C VAL A 75 10.04 -9.89 9.03
N LYS A 76 10.99 -9.39 8.25
CA LYS A 76 10.71 -8.51 7.11
C LYS A 76 9.83 -9.22 6.07
N ASN A 77 10.20 -10.44 5.68
CA ASN A 77 9.44 -11.22 4.70
C ASN A 77 8.01 -11.52 5.20
N SER A 78 7.83 -11.76 6.50
CA SER A 78 6.51 -11.94 7.11
C SER A 78 5.65 -10.68 6.98
N ILE A 79 6.22 -9.51 7.28
CA ILE A 79 5.54 -8.22 7.15
C ILE A 79 5.20 -7.92 5.69
N ASP A 80 6.18 -8.05 4.79
CA ASP A 80 6.01 -7.78 3.36
C ASP A 80 4.91 -8.67 2.77
N THR A 81 4.92 -9.98 3.11
CA THR A 81 3.87 -10.93 2.69
C THR A 81 2.50 -10.56 3.24
N ALA A 82 2.42 -10.16 4.52
CA ALA A 82 1.15 -9.76 5.13
C ALA A 82 0.56 -8.51 4.47
N LEU A 83 1.41 -7.54 4.13
CA LEU A 83 1.02 -6.31 3.47
C LEU A 83 0.58 -6.55 2.03
N GLU A 84 1.30 -7.41 1.30
CA GLU A 84 0.92 -7.83 -0.05
C GLU A 84 -0.45 -8.54 -0.07
N LYS A 85 -0.63 -9.55 0.79
CA LYS A 85 -1.91 -10.26 0.93
C LYS A 85 -3.05 -9.33 1.32
N GLY A 86 -2.85 -8.46 2.31
CA GLY A 86 -3.87 -7.50 2.72
C GLY A 86 -4.28 -6.54 1.60
N ARG A 87 -3.33 -6.14 0.74
CA ARG A 87 -3.63 -5.31 -0.44
C ARG A 87 -4.43 -6.09 -1.48
N GLU A 88 -4.05 -7.32 -1.77
CA GLU A 88 -4.76 -8.19 -2.73
C GLU A 88 -6.18 -8.49 -2.28
N GLU A 89 -6.35 -8.93 -1.03
CA GLU A 89 -7.66 -9.21 -0.42
C GLU A 89 -8.53 -7.95 -0.41
N GLY A 90 -7.99 -6.81 0.01
CA GLY A 90 -8.72 -5.54 0.04
C GLY A 90 -9.15 -5.08 -1.36
N MET A 91 -8.32 -5.30 -2.39
CA MET A 91 -8.67 -4.97 -3.77
C MET A 91 -9.76 -5.91 -4.31
N ALA A 92 -9.65 -7.21 -4.06
CA ALA A 92 -10.64 -8.19 -4.47
C ALA A 92 -12.01 -7.93 -3.82
N GLU A 93 -12.03 -7.70 -2.50
CA GLU A 93 -13.25 -7.39 -1.76
C GLU A 93 -13.86 -6.06 -2.22
N GLY A 94 -13.03 -5.04 -2.42
CA GLY A 94 -13.45 -3.74 -2.94
C GLY A 94 -14.08 -3.83 -4.33
N MET A 95 -13.48 -4.62 -5.23
CA MET A 95 -14.00 -4.85 -6.57
C MET A 95 -15.33 -5.62 -6.55
N ALA A 96 -15.42 -6.68 -5.74
CA ALA A 96 -16.64 -7.47 -5.60
C ALA A 96 -17.81 -6.61 -5.08
N LYS A 97 -17.60 -5.88 -3.98
CA LYS A 97 -18.61 -4.97 -3.42
C LYS A 97 -18.98 -3.84 -4.40
N GLY A 98 -17.99 -3.33 -5.14
CA GLY A 98 -18.19 -2.30 -6.15
C GLY A 98 -19.06 -2.78 -7.30
N MET A 99 -18.78 -3.98 -7.82
CA MET A 99 -19.52 -4.61 -8.90
C MET A 99 -20.96 -4.94 -8.50
N GLU A 100 -21.16 -5.53 -7.31
CA GLU A 100 -22.48 -5.84 -6.78
C GLU A 100 -23.35 -4.57 -6.65
N LYS A 101 -22.81 -3.52 -5.99
CA LYS A 101 -23.52 -2.24 -5.85
C LYS A 101 -23.78 -1.57 -7.19
N GLY A 102 -22.81 -1.65 -8.12
CA GLY A 102 -22.95 -1.10 -9.47
C GLY A 102 -24.06 -1.79 -10.26
N MET A 103 -24.10 -3.12 -10.22
CA MET A 103 -25.10 -3.93 -10.90
C MET A 103 -26.50 -3.72 -10.31
N ALA A 104 -26.64 -3.70 -8.98
CA ALA A 104 -27.91 -3.42 -8.31
C ALA A 104 -28.48 -2.04 -8.70
N LYS A 105 -27.65 -0.99 -8.64
CA LYS A 105 -28.05 0.36 -9.07
C LYS A 105 -28.37 0.42 -10.57
N GLY A 106 -27.64 -0.33 -11.39
CA GLY A 106 -27.89 -0.43 -12.83
C GLY A 106 -29.27 -1.04 -13.13
N MET A 107 -29.58 -2.19 -12.52
CA MET A 107 -30.86 -2.87 -12.66
C MET A 107 -32.03 -2.00 -12.15
N GLU A 108 -31.87 -1.32 -11.02
CA GLU A 108 -32.90 -0.42 -10.49
C GLU A 108 -33.19 0.73 -11.46
N LYS A 109 -32.14 1.40 -11.96
CA LYS A 109 -32.28 2.47 -12.96
C LYS A 109 -32.93 1.98 -14.25
N GLU A 110 -32.58 0.77 -14.68
CA GLU A 110 -33.13 0.17 -15.90
C GLU A 110 -34.63 -0.17 -15.73
N LYS A 111 -35.03 -0.74 -14.58
CA LYS A 111 -36.45 -0.95 -14.24
C LYS A 111 -37.24 0.37 -14.27
N LEU A 112 -36.70 1.44 -13.68
CA LEU A 112 -37.33 2.77 -13.70
C LEU A 112 -37.42 3.37 -15.11
N SER A 113 -36.36 3.23 -15.92
CA SER A 113 -36.35 3.68 -17.31
C SER A 113 -37.36 2.92 -18.16
N THR A 114 -37.45 1.60 -17.98
CA THR A 114 -38.43 0.76 -18.65
C THR A 114 -39.85 1.13 -18.24
N ALA A 115 -40.12 1.39 -16.95
CA ALA A 115 -41.42 1.87 -16.49
C ALA A 115 -41.84 3.18 -17.15
N ARG A 116 -40.94 4.17 -17.22
CA ARG A 116 -41.21 5.45 -17.91
C ARG A 116 -41.55 5.25 -19.39
N ARG A 117 -40.80 4.38 -20.08
CA ARG A 117 -41.07 4.06 -21.49
C ARG A 117 -42.44 3.39 -21.66
N LEU A 118 -42.79 2.43 -20.83
CA LEU A 118 -44.08 1.75 -20.91
C LEU A 118 -45.26 2.70 -20.61
N LEU A 119 -45.12 3.60 -19.63
CA LEU A 119 -46.12 4.65 -19.36
C LEU A 119 -46.28 5.58 -20.57
N SER A 120 -45.18 5.98 -21.22
CA SER A 120 -45.23 6.83 -22.42
C SER A 120 -45.90 6.16 -23.62
N MET A 121 -45.94 4.83 -23.64
CA MET A 121 -46.65 4.03 -24.65
C MET A 121 -48.15 3.86 -24.34
N GLY A 122 -48.64 4.43 -23.23
CA GLY A 122 -50.06 4.43 -22.86
C GLY A 122 -50.53 3.20 -22.09
N LEU A 123 -49.62 2.39 -21.55
CA LEU A 123 -50.00 1.27 -20.67
C LEU A 123 -50.53 1.78 -19.32
N SER A 124 -51.46 1.02 -18.72
CA SER A 124 -51.97 1.30 -17.38
C SER A 124 -50.90 1.10 -16.30
N GLU A 125 -51.04 1.80 -15.17
CA GLU A 125 -50.09 1.72 -14.05
C GLU A 125 -49.98 0.31 -13.48
N GLU A 126 -51.09 -0.43 -13.46
CA GLU A 126 -51.16 -1.82 -13.02
C GLU A 126 -50.38 -2.76 -13.95
N GLN A 127 -50.50 -2.55 -15.27
CA GLN A 127 -49.73 -3.30 -16.27
C GLN A 127 -48.23 -2.99 -16.17
N VAL A 128 -47.86 -1.72 -15.98
CA VAL A 128 -46.45 -1.31 -15.84
C VAL A 128 -45.85 -1.84 -14.53
N SER A 129 -46.59 -1.78 -13.42
CA SER A 129 -46.16 -2.32 -12.13
C SER A 129 -45.89 -3.83 -12.24
N THR A 130 -46.77 -4.57 -12.91
CA THR A 130 -46.58 -6.01 -13.14
C THR A 130 -45.39 -6.29 -14.05
N ALA A 131 -45.23 -5.55 -15.15
CA ALA A 131 -44.17 -5.79 -16.13
C ALA A 131 -42.75 -5.43 -15.63
N THR A 132 -42.64 -4.47 -14.72
CA THR A 132 -41.35 -4.00 -14.17
C THR A 132 -41.05 -4.51 -12.77
N GLU A 133 -42.02 -5.20 -12.15
CA GLU A 133 -41.99 -5.65 -10.76
C GLU A 133 -41.74 -4.50 -9.77
N LEU A 134 -42.09 -3.27 -10.15
CA LEU A 134 -42.01 -2.11 -9.29
C LEU A 134 -43.35 -1.93 -8.55
N PRO A 135 -43.33 -1.51 -7.27
CA PRO A 135 -44.55 -1.22 -6.53
C PRO A 135 -45.42 -0.19 -7.26
N LEU A 136 -46.75 -0.36 -7.21
CA LEU A 136 -47.70 0.53 -7.88
C LEU A 136 -47.52 2.00 -7.45
N GLU A 137 -47.21 2.22 -6.16
CA GLU A 137 -46.90 3.54 -5.60
C GLU A 137 -45.70 4.23 -6.27
N VAL A 138 -44.68 3.45 -6.68
CA VAL A 138 -43.51 3.99 -7.40
C VAL A 138 -43.91 4.37 -8.82
N ILE A 139 -44.74 3.56 -9.48
CA ILE A 139 -45.24 3.84 -10.83
C ILE A 139 -46.14 5.08 -10.85
N GLN A 140 -47.02 5.23 -9.86
CA GLN A 140 -47.86 6.42 -9.67
C GLN A 140 -47.04 7.69 -9.53
N LYS A 141 -46.02 7.69 -8.65
CA LYS A 141 -45.09 8.81 -8.50
C LYS A 141 -44.33 9.13 -9.78
N LEU A 142 -43.95 8.12 -10.57
CA LEU A 142 -43.28 8.33 -11.86
C LEU A 142 -44.19 9.01 -12.88
N ARG A 143 -45.50 8.72 -12.84
CA ARG A 143 -46.50 9.33 -13.73
C ARG A 143 -46.82 10.77 -13.35
N GLU A 144 -46.89 11.08 -12.07
CA GLU A 144 -47.08 12.45 -11.56
C GLU A 144 -45.88 13.37 -11.89
N GLN A 145 -44.70 12.78 -12.13
CA GLN A 145 -43.45 13.48 -12.48
C GLN A 145 -43.18 13.55 -13.99
N ALA A 146 -44.06 12.99 -14.83
CA ALA A 146 -43.94 12.97 -16.29
C ALA A 146 -44.82 14.06 -16.92
#